data_AF-A0A1H0ZBP7-F1
#
_entry.id   AF-A0A1H0ZBP7-F1
#
_cell.length_a   1.000
_cell.length_b   1.000
_cell.length_c   1.000
_cell.angle_alpha   90.00
_cell.angle_beta   90.00
_cell.angle_gamma   90.00
#
_symmetry.space_group_name_H-M   'P 1'
#
loop_
_entity.id
_entity.type
_entity.pdbx_description
1 polymer ?
#
loop_
_entity_poly.entity_id
_entity_poly.type
_entity_poly.pdbx_seq_one_letter_code
_entity_poly.pdbx_strand_id
1 'polypeptide(L)'
;MTSDLAAWLIAISAAILLFLGLMHLLYTFRGRKLHPRDPALEEAMKQGHPVLTRRTTMWNAWVGFNASHSMGAILYGLLYGYLALAHQAMLFASPFLLGTGLVLLIGYTLVGRRYWFSAPNSGIFAATALYIAALIVALF
;
A
#
# COMPACT_ATOMS: atom_id res chain seq x y z
N MET A 1 -21.05 19.27 4.35
CA MET A 1 -21.83 18.01 4.30
C MET A 1 -21.35 17.06 3.21
N THR A 2 -21.30 17.45 1.93
CA THR A 2 -20.70 16.61 0.85
C THR A 2 -19.18 16.46 1.01
N SER A 3 -18.49 17.53 1.40
CA SER A 3 -17.07 17.53 1.75
C SER A 3 -16.74 16.58 2.91
N ASP A 4 -17.60 16.52 3.92
CA ASP A 4 -17.38 15.68 5.11
C ASP A 4 -17.50 14.19 4.76
N LEU A 5 -18.49 13.83 3.92
CA LEU A 5 -18.62 12.46 3.43
C LEU A 5 -17.42 12.05 2.56
N ALA A 6 -16.98 12.92 1.64
CA ALA A 6 -15.80 12.66 0.82
C ALA A 6 -14.54 12.48 1.69
N ALA A 7 -14.37 13.31 2.72
CA ALA A 7 -13.27 13.19 3.68
C ALA A 7 -13.29 11.83 4.38
N TRP A 8 -14.44 11.38 4.88
CA TRP A 8 -14.57 10.08 5.52
C TRP A 8 -14.26 8.92 4.57
N LEU A 9 -14.71 8.99 3.32
CA LEU A 9 -14.40 7.97 2.32
C LEU A 9 -12.89 7.86 2.04
N ILE A 10 -12.18 8.99 1.92
CA ILE A 10 -10.71 9.01 1.81
C ILE A 10 -10.06 8.48 3.09
N ALA A 11 -10.54 8.88 4.27
CA ALA A 11 -10.00 8.42 5.54
C ALA A 11 -10.14 6.90 5.71
N ILE A 12 -11.28 6.31 5.32
CA ILE A 12 -11.48 4.85 5.36
C ILE A 12 -10.59 4.15 4.32
N SER A 13 -10.46 4.71 3.11
CA SER A 13 -9.51 4.23 2.10
C SER A 13 -8.07 4.20 2.64
N ALA A 14 -7.64 5.29 3.28
CA ALA A 14 -6.34 5.43 3.91
C ALA A 14 -6.15 4.43 5.07
N ALA A 15 -7.17 4.22 5.90
CA ALA A 15 -7.14 3.27 7.00
C ALA A 15 -6.98 1.81 6.52
N ILE A 16 -7.62 1.43 5.42
CA ILE A 16 -7.47 0.11 4.80
C ILE A 16 -6.00 -0.10 4.38
N LEU A 17 -5.41 0.86 3.65
CA LEU A 17 -4.01 0.73 3.23
C LEU A 17 -3.05 0.75 4.41
N LEU A 18 -3.30 1.58 5.42
CA LEU A 18 -2.50 1.60 6.65
C LEU A 18 -2.50 0.23 7.33
N PHE A 19 -3.69 -0.35 7.52
CA PHE A 19 -3.83 -1.66 8.14
C PHE A 19 -3.12 -2.75 7.35
N LEU A 20 -3.32 -2.79 6.02
CA LEU A 20 -2.63 -3.75 5.15
C LEU A 20 -1.11 -3.57 5.21
N GLY A 21 -0.62 -2.34 5.17
CA GLY A 21 0.81 -2.03 5.29
C GLY A 21 1.41 -2.47 6.62
N LEU A 22 0.73 -2.21 7.74
CA LEU A 22 1.16 -2.64 9.07
C LEU A 22 1.19 -4.17 9.21
N MET A 23 0.16 -4.85 8.72
CA MET A 23 0.10 -6.32 8.74
C MET A 23 1.16 -6.94 7.83
N HIS A 24 1.39 -6.35 6.65
CA HIS A 24 2.42 -6.80 5.73
C HIS A 24 3.83 -6.59 6.32
N LEU A 25 4.08 -5.46 6.99
CA LEU A 25 5.34 -5.21 7.70
C LEU A 25 5.55 -6.22 8.82
N LEU A 26 4.49 -6.49 9.60
CA LEU A 26 4.53 -7.50 10.65
C LEU A 26 4.89 -8.88 10.07
N TYR A 27 4.27 -9.29 8.97
CA TYR A 27 4.56 -10.57 8.31
C TYR A 27 5.91 -10.62 7.59
N THR A 28 6.50 -9.46 7.29
CA THR A 28 7.85 -9.37 6.73
C THR A 28 8.91 -9.74 7.76
N PHE A 29 8.73 -9.32 9.02
CA PHE A 29 9.72 -9.55 10.07
C PHE A 29 9.34 -10.66 11.07
N ARG A 30 8.08 -11.08 11.11
CA ARG A 30 7.59 -12.07 12.07
C ARG A 30 6.82 -13.20 11.39
N GLY A 31 7.20 -14.42 11.76
CA GLY A 31 6.61 -15.65 11.24
C GLY A 31 7.11 -15.98 9.83
N ARG A 32 6.47 -16.97 9.19
CA ARG A 32 6.91 -17.52 7.90
C ARG A 32 5.92 -17.27 6.75
N LYS A 33 4.98 -16.33 6.93
CA LYS A 33 3.88 -16.10 5.97
C LYS A 33 4.37 -15.60 4.61
N LEU A 34 5.51 -14.90 4.56
CA LEU A 34 6.14 -14.41 3.33
C LEU A 34 7.41 -15.18 2.95
N HIS A 35 7.69 -16.29 3.62
CA HIS A 35 8.81 -17.16 3.26
C HIS A 35 8.42 -18.03 2.05
N PRO A 36 9.40 -18.47 1.24
CA PRO A 36 9.21 -19.57 0.31
C PRO A 36 8.62 -20.79 1.03
N ARG A 37 7.69 -21.48 0.36
CA ARG A 37 7.15 -22.73 0.89
C ARG A 37 8.18 -23.86 0.91
N ASP A 38 9.07 -23.87 -0.08
CA ASP A 38 10.16 -24.83 -0.20
C ASP A 38 11.39 -24.35 0.60
N PRO A 39 11.84 -25.10 1.62
CA PRO A 39 13.04 -24.76 2.40
C PRO A 39 14.31 -24.69 1.55
N ALA A 40 14.44 -25.50 0.49
CA ALA A 40 15.61 -25.48 -0.37
C ALA A 40 15.71 -24.15 -1.14
N LEU A 41 14.57 -23.60 -1.56
CA LEU A 41 14.51 -22.29 -2.20
C LEU A 41 14.87 -21.16 -1.22
N GLU A 42 14.41 -21.23 0.04
CA GLU A 42 14.80 -20.24 1.05
C GLU A 42 16.31 -20.25 1.28
N GLU A 43 16.94 -21.41 1.42
CA GLU A 43 18.38 -21.53 1.56
C GLU A 43 19.13 -21.04 0.32
N ALA A 44 18.65 -21.38 -0.89
CA ALA A 44 19.22 -20.86 -2.13
C ALA A 44 19.13 -19.32 -2.21
N MET A 45 18.02 -18.71 -1.77
CA MET A 45 17.87 -17.25 -1.72
C MET A 45 18.83 -16.60 -0.72
N LYS A 46 19.18 -17.27 0.38
CA LYS A 46 20.14 -16.78 1.38
C LYS A 46 21.58 -16.79 0.87
N GLN A 47 21.91 -17.67 -0.08
CA GLN A 47 23.25 -17.76 -0.67
C GLN A 47 23.37 -17.02 -2.02
N GLY A 48 22.28 -16.95 -2.78
CA GLY A 48 22.24 -16.33 -4.10
C GLY A 48 22.25 -14.80 -4.03
N HIS A 49 22.90 -14.18 -5.00
CA HIS A 49 22.99 -12.72 -5.14
C HIS A 49 22.26 -12.24 -6.40
N PRO A 50 21.65 -11.04 -6.39
CA PRO A 50 21.23 -10.39 -7.62
C PRO A 50 22.42 -10.17 -8.57
N VAL A 51 22.18 -10.23 -9.89
CA VAL A 51 23.23 -9.94 -10.89
C VAL A 51 23.86 -8.56 -10.68
N LEU A 52 23.04 -7.58 -10.26
CA LEU A 52 23.44 -6.19 -10.05
C LEU A 52 24.54 -6.02 -8.99
N THR A 53 24.56 -6.85 -7.94
CA THR A 53 25.51 -6.67 -6.82
C THR A 53 25.65 -7.92 -5.95
N ARG A 54 26.84 -8.10 -5.36
CA ARG A 54 27.12 -9.13 -4.34
C ARG A 54 26.98 -8.62 -2.90
N ARG A 55 26.62 -7.33 -2.70
CA ARG A 55 26.49 -6.74 -1.36
C ARG A 55 25.23 -7.18 -0.60
N THR A 56 24.26 -7.77 -1.30
CA THR A 56 23.03 -8.30 -0.72
C THR A 56 22.71 -9.66 -1.33
N THR A 57 21.90 -10.45 -0.65
CA THR A 57 21.39 -11.74 -1.14
C THR A 57 19.97 -11.57 -1.66
N MET A 58 19.47 -12.54 -2.43
CA MET A 58 18.07 -12.56 -2.87
C MET A 58 17.12 -12.56 -1.66
N TRP A 59 17.50 -13.20 -0.56
CA TRP A 59 16.77 -13.18 0.70
C TRP A 59 16.71 -11.77 1.31
N ASN A 60 17.85 -11.11 1.47
CA ASN A 60 17.90 -9.77 2.05
C ASN A 60 17.17 -8.74 1.16
N ALA A 61 17.27 -8.88 -0.17
CA ALA A 61 16.50 -8.09 -1.12
C ALA A 61 14.99 -8.35 -0.98
N TRP A 62 14.57 -9.61 -0.85
CA TRP A 62 13.18 -9.98 -0.63
C TRP A 62 12.61 -9.33 0.64
N VAL A 63 13.31 -9.44 1.77
CA VAL A 63 12.91 -8.79 3.03
C VAL A 63 12.86 -7.27 2.88
N GLY A 64 13.90 -6.69 2.29
CA GLY A 64 14.00 -5.24 2.07
C GLY A 64 12.88 -4.69 1.18
N PHE A 65 12.53 -5.38 0.09
CA PHE A 65 11.45 -4.97 -0.81
C PHE A 65 10.07 -5.10 -0.18
N ASN A 66 9.79 -6.15 0.60
CA ASN A 66 8.53 -6.26 1.32
C ASN A 66 8.42 -5.18 2.42
N ALA A 67 9.53 -4.87 3.11
CA ALA A 67 9.56 -3.80 4.09
C ALA A 67 9.33 -2.41 3.45
N SER A 68 10.00 -2.10 2.34
CA SER A 68 9.81 -0.83 1.64
C SER A 68 8.42 -0.70 1.01
N HIS A 69 7.87 -1.80 0.49
CA HIS A 69 6.48 -1.86 0.03
C HIS A 69 5.49 -1.53 1.16
N SER A 70 5.70 -2.13 2.33
CA SER A 70 4.91 -1.84 3.53
C SER A 70 4.99 -0.37 3.93
N MET A 71 6.19 0.22 3.89
CA MET A 71 6.40 1.64 4.19
C MET A 71 5.60 2.56 3.25
N GLY A 72 5.50 2.22 1.95
CA GLY A 72 4.69 2.96 1.00
C GLY A 72 3.21 2.98 1.36
N ALA A 73 2.64 1.82 1.72
CA ALA A 73 1.25 1.71 2.17
C ALA A 73 0.99 2.47 3.48
N ILE A 74 1.92 2.36 4.45
CA ILE A 74 1.82 3.05 5.74
C ILE A 74 1.91 4.57 5.54
N LEU A 75 2.87 5.05 4.75
CA LEU A 75 3.04 6.47 4.48
C LEU A 75 1.78 7.05 3.82
N TYR A 76 1.22 6.35 2.82
CA TYR A 76 -0.05 6.73 2.20
C TYR A 76 -1.16 6.82 3.24
N GLY A 77 -1.33 5.79 4.06
CA GLY A 77 -2.36 5.73 5.08
C GLY A 77 -2.27 6.85 6.12
N LEU A 78 -1.05 7.15 6.59
CA LEU A 78 -0.80 8.25 7.52
C LEU A 78 -1.06 9.62 6.88
N LEU A 79 -0.52 9.85 5.68
CA LEU A 79 -0.61 11.15 5.01
C LEU A 79 -2.04 11.45 4.58
N TYR A 80 -2.69 10.56 3.83
CA TYR A 80 -4.05 10.79 3.34
C TYR A 80 -5.09 10.69 4.46
N GLY A 81 -4.86 9.87 5.49
CA GLY A 81 -5.69 9.86 6.69
C GLY A 81 -5.61 11.19 7.44
N TYR A 82 -4.41 11.71 7.67
CA TYR A 82 -4.21 13.01 8.32
C TYR A 82 -4.80 14.16 7.50
N LEU A 83 -4.54 14.18 6.19
CA LEU A 83 -5.07 15.22 5.31
C LEU A 83 -6.60 15.19 5.27
N ALA A 84 -7.22 14.00 5.17
CA ALA A 84 -8.67 13.89 5.14
C ALA A 84 -9.33 14.31 6.46
N LEU A 85 -8.76 13.93 7.60
CA LEU A 85 -9.37 14.17 8.91
C LEU A 85 -9.04 15.54 9.52
N ALA A 86 -7.83 16.06 9.29
CA ALA A 86 -7.34 17.28 9.94
C ALA A 86 -7.17 18.46 8.98
N HIS A 87 -6.98 18.22 7.68
CA HIS A 87 -6.67 19.27 6.69
C HIS A 87 -7.51 19.14 5.41
N GLN A 88 -8.79 18.84 5.56
CA GLN A 88 -9.70 18.58 4.44
C GLN A 88 -9.70 19.69 3.38
N ALA A 89 -9.68 20.96 3.81
CA ALA A 89 -9.67 22.09 2.89
C ALA A 89 -8.42 22.10 1.99
N MET A 90 -7.26 21.76 2.54
CA MET A 90 -6.01 21.65 1.78
C MET A 90 -6.05 20.46 0.82
N LEU A 91 -6.56 19.32 1.26
CA LEU A 91 -6.66 18.12 0.43
C LEU A 91 -7.57 18.36 -0.78
N PHE A 92 -8.79 18.85 -0.55
CA PHE A 92 -9.78 19.03 -1.61
C PHE A 92 -9.51 20.25 -2.52
N ALA A 93 -8.72 21.23 -2.07
CA ALA A 93 -8.28 22.34 -2.91
C ALA A 93 -7.12 21.98 -3.86
N SER A 94 -6.49 20.80 -3.72
CA SER A 94 -5.30 20.43 -4.49
C SER A 94 -5.54 19.21 -5.40
N PRO A 95 -5.79 19.43 -6.70
CA PRO A 95 -5.89 18.35 -7.69
C PRO A 95 -4.63 17.48 -7.73
N PHE A 96 -3.46 18.06 -7.44
CA PHE A 96 -2.21 17.32 -7.34
C PHE A 96 -2.26 16.29 -6.20
N LEU A 97 -2.64 16.69 -4.98
CA LEU A 97 -2.76 15.76 -3.85
C LEU A 97 -3.81 14.68 -4.14
N LEU A 98 -4.97 15.05 -4.69
CA LEU A 98 -6.01 14.09 -5.03
C LEU A 98 -5.53 13.10 -6.10
N GLY A 99 -4.88 13.59 -7.15
CA GLY A 99 -4.35 12.80 -8.25
C GLY A 99 -3.22 11.86 -7.83
N THR A 100 -2.27 12.32 -7.01
CA THR A 100 -1.18 11.49 -6.48
C THR A 100 -1.71 10.31 -5.69
N GLY A 101 -2.75 10.52 -4.87
CA GLY A 101 -3.34 9.45 -4.06
C GLY A 101 -4.02 8.40 -4.95
N LEU A 102 -4.78 8.87 -5.94
CA LEU A 102 -5.45 7.99 -6.90
C LEU A 102 -4.44 7.18 -7.74
N VAL A 103 -3.37 7.81 -8.24
CA VAL A 103 -2.33 7.13 -9.02
C VAL A 103 -1.66 6.02 -8.21
N LEU A 104 -1.34 6.27 -6.94
CA LEU A 104 -0.75 5.26 -6.07
C LEU A 104 -1.70 4.07 -5.85
N LEU A 105 -2.98 4.34 -5.55
CA LEU A 105 -4.00 3.30 -5.35
C LEU A 105 -4.24 2.44 -6.60
N ILE A 106 -4.33 3.07 -7.78
CA ILE A 106 -4.44 2.36 -9.05
C ILE A 106 -3.18 1.54 -9.29
N GLY A 107 -1.99 2.12 -9.10
CA GLY A 107 -0.71 1.42 -9.24
C GLY A 107 -0.65 0.17 -8.35
N TYR A 108 -1.04 0.29 -7.09
CA TYR A 108 -1.08 -0.84 -6.15
C TYR A 108 -2.12 -1.89 -6.57
N THR A 109 -3.29 -1.48 -7.06
CA THR A 109 -4.32 -2.41 -7.57
C THR A 109 -3.82 -3.18 -8.78
N LEU A 110 -3.11 -2.53 -9.71
CA LEU A 110 -2.60 -3.17 -10.92
C LEU A 110 -1.45 -4.14 -10.61
N VAL A 111 -0.49 -3.72 -9.78
CA VAL A 111 0.59 -4.60 -9.33
C VAL A 111 0.03 -5.77 -8.51
N GLY A 112 -0.92 -5.49 -7.62
CA GLY A 112 -1.58 -6.50 -6.80
C GLY A 112 -2.31 -7.55 -7.61
N ARG A 113 -3.05 -7.14 -8.64
CA ARG A 113 -3.72 -8.05 -9.56
C ARG A 113 -2.75 -8.95 -10.33
N ARG A 114 -1.56 -8.46 -10.65
CA ARG A 114 -0.59 -9.19 -11.49
C ARG A 114 0.35 -10.09 -10.69
N TYR A 115 0.74 -9.66 -9.50
CA TYR A 115 1.87 -10.24 -8.75
C TYR A 115 1.55 -10.65 -7.31
N TRP A 116 0.45 -10.16 -6.71
CA TRP A 116 0.17 -10.39 -5.28
C TRP A 116 -1.02 -11.33 -5.06
N PHE A 117 -1.25 -11.66 -3.80
CA PHE A 117 -2.34 -12.53 -3.36
C PHE A 117 -3.71 -11.86 -3.52
N SER A 118 -4.75 -12.67 -3.73
CA SER A 118 -6.12 -12.18 -3.94
C SER A 118 -6.66 -11.38 -2.74
N ALA A 119 -6.41 -11.83 -1.51
CA ALA A 119 -6.93 -11.18 -0.30
C ALA A 119 -6.47 -9.71 -0.12
N PRO A 120 -5.15 -9.38 -0.10
CA PRO A 120 -4.71 -7.98 -0.01
C PRO A 120 -5.14 -7.17 -1.24
N ASN A 121 -5.16 -7.78 -2.44
CA ASN A 121 -5.61 -7.08 -3.64
C ASN A 121 -7.09 -6.65 -3.56
N SER A 122 -7.98 -7.47 -2.99
CA SER A 122 -9.38 -7.09 -2.76
C SER A 122 -9.50 -5.90 -1.80
N GLY A 123 -8.67 -5.83 -0.76
CA GLY A 123 -8.63 -4.69 0.16
C GLY A 123 -8.18 -3.40 -0.52
N ILE A 124 -7.12 -3.46 -1.34
CA ILE A 124 -6.62 -2.32 -2.11
C ILE A 124 -7.66 -1.86 -3.15
N PHE A 125 -8.34 -2.79 -3.81
CA PHE A 125 -9.41 -2.48 -4.74
C PHE A 125 -10.57 -1.75 -4.03
N ALA A 126 -10.99 -2.23 -2.85
CA ALA A 126 -12.02 -1.57 -2.05
C ALA A 126 -11.58 -0.15 -1.64
N ALA A 127 -10.34 0.03 -1.20
CA ALA A 127 -9.79 1.34 -0.88
C ALA A 127 -9.76 2.28 -2.10
N THR A 128 -9.45 1.74 -3.29
CA THR A 128 -9.48 2.48 -4.56
C THR A 128 -10.89 2.91 -4.92
N ALA A 129 -11.87 2.00 -4.80
CA ALA A 129 -13.28 2.31 -5.05
C ALA A 129 -13.82 3.39 -4.10
N LEU A 130 -13.48 3.33 -2.81
CA LEU A 130 -13.85 4.36 -1.83
C LEU A 130 -13.23 5.72 -2.17
N TYR A 131 -11.96 5.73 -2.58
CA TYR A 131 -11.29 6.97 -2.97
C TYR A 131 -11.93 7.58 -4.22
N ILE A 132 -12.22 6.78 -5.24
CA ILE A 132 -12.93 7.24 -6.45
C ILE A 132 -14.33 7.76 -6.09
N ALA A 133 -15.06 7.06 -5.23
CA ALA A 133 -16.37 7.51 -4.76
C ALA A 133 -16.26 8.86 -4.02
N ALA A 134 -15.21 9.07 -3.23
CA ALA A 134 -14.96 10.35 -2.58
C ALA A 134 -14.74 11.50 -3.59
N LEU A 135 -13.97 11.24 -4.66
CA LEU A 135 -13.76 12.23 -5.72
C LEU A 135 -15.08 12.55 -6.44
N ILE A 136 -15.90 11.54 -6.73
CA ILE A 136 -17.22 11.76 -7.34
C ILE A 136 -18.11 12.58 -6.42
N VAL A 137 -18.19 12.24 -5.13
CA VAL A 137 -18.98 12.99 -4.14
C VAL A 137 -18.50 14.43 -3.98
N ALA A 138 -17.18 14.67 -4.04
CA ALA A 138 -16.62 16.02 -3.92
C ALA A 138 -16.90 16.92 -5.13
N LEU A 139 -17.35 16.37 -6.26
CA LEU A 139 -17.72 17.13 -7.46
C LEU A 139 -19.18 17.63 -7.45
N PHE A 140 -20.01 17.17 -6.51
CA PHE A 140 -21.43 17.53 -6.38
C PHE A 140 -21.71 18.23 -5.05
#